data_AF-X1BSH3-F1
#
_entry.id   AF-X1BSH3-F1
#
_cell.length_a   1.000
_cell.length_b   1.000
_cell.length_c   1.000
_cell.angle_alpha   90.00
_cell.angle_beta   90.00
_cell.angle_gamma   90.00
#
_symmetry.space_group_name_H-M   'P 1'
#
loop_
_entity.id
_entity.type
_entity.pdbx_description
1 polymer ?
#
loop_
_entity_poly.entity_id
_entity_poly.type
_entity_poly.pdbx_seq_one_letter_code
_entity_poly.pdbx_strand_id
1 'polypeptide(L)'
;MKKKDKKQKIKKGKLDQEDSYIPIKNPQIETLSKIVELSDLAEGSLMKGVYDDAIYYSEQVIRLAIENGMDNHIKKQQDFMKFVAEKVQKDFFVSEINEAASKIERIYDILIKAENFNQAHEVLEAFKIHYKDKINLDSIKIIQDLI
;
A
#
# COMPACT_ATOMS: atom_id res chain seq x y z
N MET A 1 -74.42 34.70 -41.85
CA MET A 1 -73.81 33.41 -41.43
C MET A 1 -72.78 33.66 -40.33
N LYS A 2 -72.67 32.72 -39.38
CA LYS A 2 -72.11 32.84 -38.02
C LYS A 2 -70.60 33.18 -37.98
N LYS A 3 -70.22 34.16 -37.14
CA LYS A 3 -68.85 34.40 -36.65
C LYS A 3 -68.39 33.19 -35.80
N LYS A 4 -67.17 32.68 -36.02
CA LYS A 4 -66.50 31.71 -35.15
C LYS A 4 -65.13 32.25 -34.78
N ASP A 5 -64.96 32.55 -33.50
CA ASP A 5 -63.69 32.84 -32.86
C ASP A 5 -62.74 31.64 -32.94
N LYS A 6 -61.52 31.85 -33.43
CA LYS A 6 -60.42 30.87 -33.35
C LYS A 6 -59.36 31.40 -32.37
N LYS A 7 -59.39 30.86 -31.14
CA LYS A 7 -58.33 30.99 -30.14
C LYS A 7 -57.01 30.43 -30.68
N GLN A 8 -55.94 31.20 -30.56
CA GLN A 8 -54.56 30.79 -30.82
C GLN A 8 -54.15 29.62 -29.90
N LYS A 9 -53.63 28.53 -30.48
CA LYS A 9 -52.86 27.51 -29.76
C LYS A 9 -51.38 27.72 -30.07
N ILE A 10 -50.65 28.26 -29.09
CA ILE A 10 -49.19 28.28 -29.08
C ILE A 10 -48.71 26.83 -28.97
N LYS A 11 -48.15 26.28 -30.05
CA LYS A 11 -47.40 25.02 -29.99
C LYS A 11 -46.07 25.32 -29.29
N LYS A 12 -45.94 24.88 -28.03
CA LYS A 12 -44.63 24.73 -27.37
C LYS A 12 -43.81 23.75 -28.21
N GLY A 13 -42.79 24.26 -28.91
CA GLY A 13 -41.73 23.40 -29.45
C GLY A 13 -41.02 22.74 -28.29
N LYS A 14 -41.09 21.40 -28.23
CA LYS A 14 -40.10 20.64 -27.47
C LYS A 14 -38.80 20.77 -28.25
N LEU A 15 -37.85 21.49 -27.67
CA LEU A 15 -36.45 21.41 -28.05
C LEU A 15 -35.98 20.04 -27.59
N ASP A 16 -35.97 19.08 -28.51
CA ASP A 16 -35.15 17.88 -28.37
C ASP A 16 -33.69 18.33 -28.63
N GLN A 17 -33.05 18.80 -27.57
CA GLN A 17 -31.59 18.88 -27.46
C GLN A 17 -31.21 18.06 -26.23
N GLU A 18 -31.24 16.74 -26.37
CA GLU A 18 -30.31 15.94 -25.59
C GLU A 18 -28.94 16.18 -26.22
N ASP A 19 -28.15 17.03 -25.55
CA ASP A 19 -26.75 17.22 -25.83
C ASP A 19 -26.09 15.85 -25.96
N SER A 20 -25.74 15.48 -27.20
CA SER A 20 -24.85 14.36 -27.44
C SER A 20 -23.51 14.75 -26.84
N TYR A 21 -23.27 14.36 -25.59
CA TYR A 21 -21.97 14.46 -24.96
C TYR A 21 -21.02 13.57 -25.74
N ILE A 22 -20.32 14.14 -26.72
CA ILE A 22 -19.22 13.49 -27.41
C ILE A 22 -18.05 13.60 -26.43
N PRO A 23 -17.62 12.51 -25.76
CA PRO A 23 -16.48 12.58 -24.87
C PRO A 23 -15.29 12.99 -25.72
N ILE A 24 -14.65 14.12 -25.38
CA ILE A 24 -13.38 14.49 -25.98
C ILE A 24 -12.37 13.47 -25.46
N LYS A 25 -12.16 12.38 -26.22
CA LYS A 25 -11.11 11.40 -25.96
C LYS A 25 -9.77 12.07 -26.25
N ASN A 26 -9.18 12.70 -25.24
CA ASN A 26 -7.79 13.10 -25.27
C ASN A 26 -6.96 11.95 -24.67
N PRO A 27 -6.20 11.19 -25.48
CA PRO A 27 -5.45 10.03 -25.00
C PRO A 27 -4.50 10.36 -23.84
N GLN A 28 -3.95 11.57 -23.80
CA GLN A 28 -3.05 11.99 -22.70
C GLN A 28 -3.82 12.17 -21.38
N ILE A 29 -5.05 12.69 -21.43
CA ILE A 29 -5.91 12.85 -20.25
C ILE A 29 -6.37 11.49 -19.74
N GLU A 30 -6.72 10.57 -20.65
CA GLU A 30 -7.09 9.20 -20.30
C GLU A 30 -5.92 8.45 -19.63
N THR A 31 -4.71 8.54 -20.19
CA THR A 31 -3.50 7.97 -19.57
C THR A 31 -3.26 8.55 -18.18
N LEU A 32 -3.33 9.88 -18.04
CA LEU A 32 -3.11 10.54 -16.74
C LEU A 32 -4.14 10.08 -15.71
N SER A 33 -5.42 10.00 -16.11
CA SER A 33 -6.50 9.52 -15.26
C SER A 33 -6.25 8.08 -14.81
N LYS A 34 -5.79 7.22 -15.71
CA LYS A 34 -5.49 5.83 -15.39
C LYS A 34 -4.28 5.68 -14.46
N ILE A 35 -3.25 6.51 -14.65
CA ILE A 35 -2.08 6.55 -13.77
C ILE A 35 -2.49 6.94 -12.35
N VAL A 36 -3.38 7.93 -12.19
CA VAL A 36 -3.87 8.34 -10.87
C VAL A 36 -4.67 7.20 -10.23
N GLU A 37 -5.61 6.61 -10.96
CA GLU A 37 -6.42 5.48 -10.46
C GLU A 37 -5.54 4.31 -9.97
N LEU A 38 -4.54 3.91 -10.76
CA LEU A 38 -3.63 2.84 -10.39
C LEU A 38 -2.72 3.21 -9.22
N SER A 39 -2.31 4.48 -9.12
CA SER A 39 -1.52 4.96 -7.97
C SER A 39 -2.33 4.90 -6.68
N ASP A 40 -3.60 5.29 -6.72
CA ASP A 40 -4.51 5.22 -5.58
C ASP A 40 -4.77 3.76 -5.16
N LEU A 41 -4.90 2.84 -6.14
CA LEU A 41 -5.01 1.41 -5.87
C LEU A 41 -3.73 0.85 -5.21
N ALA A 42 -2.55 1.26 -5.68
CA ALA A 42 -1.28 0.84 -5.10
C ALA A 42 -1.16 1.29 -3.64
N GLU A 43 -1.44 2.58 -3.37
CA GLU A 43 -1.43 3.13 -2.01
C GLU A 43 -2.49 2.45 -1.11
N GLY A 44 -3.69 2.21 -1.65
CA GLY A 44 -4.77 1.50 -0.95
C GLY A 44 -4.40 0.06 -0.59
N SER A 45 -3.72 -0.67 -1.47
CA SER A 45 -3.24 -2.03 -1.20
C SER A 45 -2.14 -2.05 -0.15
N LEU A 46 -1.22 -1.08 -0.20
CA LEU A 46 -0.20 -0.90 0.85
C LEU A 46 -0.84 -0.63 2.22
N MET A 47 -1.87 0.22 2.31
CA MET A 47 -2.57 0.48 3.57
C MET A 47 -3.25 -0.76 4.14
N LYS A 48 -3.67 -1.69 3.28
CA LYS A 48 -4.24 -2.99 3.67
C LYS A 48 -3.19 -4.06 3.98
N GLY A 49 -1.91 -3.78 3.77
CA GLY A 49 -0.81 -4.74 3.91
C GLY A 49 -0.74 -5.79 2.80
N VAL A 50 -1.44 -5.56 1.67
CA VAL A 50 -1.41 -6.46 0.50
C VAL A 50 -0.29 -6.00 -0.43
N TYR A 51 0.94 -6.40 -0.13
CA TYR A 51 2.14 -5.88 -0.78
C TYR A 51 2.26 -6.30 -2.25
N ASP A 52 1.84 -7.51 -2.60
CA ASP A 52 1.86 -8.00 -3.99
C ASP A 52 1.00 -7.14 -4.92
N ASP A 53 -0.23 -6.80 -4.47
CA ASP A 53 -1.13 -5.92 -5.22
C ASP A 53 -0.56 -4.50 -5.33
N ALA A 54 0.05 -3.99 -4.26
CA ALA A 54 0.68 -2.67 -4.27
C ALA A 54 1.81 -2.60 -5.31
N ILE A 55 2.65 -3.64 -5.38
CA ILE A 55 3.71 -3.77 -6.39
C ILE A 55 3.10 -3.88 -7.79
N TYR A 56 2.11 -4.75 -7.97
CA TYR A 56 1.47 -4.97 -9.26
C TYR A 56 0.91 -3.67 -9.85
N TYR A 57 0.13 -2.91 -9.08
CA TYR A 57 -0.43 -1.65 -9.55
C TYR A 57 0.64 -0.59 -9.83
N SER A 58 1.70 -0.54 -9.01
CA SER A 58 2.84 0.36 -9.23
C SER A 58 3.57 0.05 -10.54
N GLU A 59 3.78 -1.24 -10.86
CA GLU A 59 4.36 -1.65 -12.15
C GLU A 59 3.49 -1.25 -13.34
N GLN A 60 2.16 -1.35 -13.22
CA GLN A 60 1.25 -0.90 -14.27
C GLN A 60 1.36 0.62 -14.52
N VAL A 61 1.51 1.42 -13.44
CA VAL A 61 1.76 2.86 -13.57
C VAL A 61 3.08 3.11 -14.29
N ILE A 62 4.15 2.40 -13.93
CA ILE A 62 5.46 2.55 -14.57
C ILE A 62 5.37 2.24 -16.07
N ARG A 63 4.71 1.15 -16.46
CA ARG A 63 4.52 0.77 -17.87
C ARG A 63 3.81 1.87 -18.66
N LEU A 64 2.67 2.35 -18.14
CA LEU A 64 1.92 3.45 -18.76
C LEU A 64 2.75 4.73 -18.85
N ALA A 65 3.53 5.03 -17.80
CA ALA A 65 4.37 6.21 -17.77
C ALA A 65 5.52 6.13 -18.79
N ILE A 66 6.14 4.96 -18.99
CA ILE A 66 7.16 4.74 -20.01
C ILE A 66 6.57 4.94 -21.41
N GLU A 67 5.41 4.32 -21.69
CA GLU A 67 4.74 4.43 -22.98
C GLU A 67 4.38 5.87 -23.37
N ASN A 68 4.24 6.75 -22.38
CA ASN A 68 3.82 8.14 -22.56
C ASN A 68 4.90 9.17 -22.20
N GLY A 69 6.14 8.75 -21.94
CA GLY A 69 7.26 9.65 -21.63
C GLY A 69 7.08 10.47 -20.33
N MET A 70 6.45 9.89 -19.32
CA MET A 70 6.09 10.54 -18.06
C MET A 70 7.07 10.21 -16.93
N ASP A 71 8.33 10.62 -17.07
CA ASP A 71 9.44 10.24 -16.18
C ASP A 71 9.20 10.52 -14.68
N ASN A 72 8.50 11.62 -14.36
CA ASN A 72 8.17 11.96 -12.98
C ASN A 72 7.31 10.87 -12.30
N HIS A 73 6.40 10.24 -13.05
CA HIS A 73 5.56 9.17 -12.54
C HIS A 73 6.35 7.88 -12.36
N ILE A 74 7.29 7.59 -13.25
CA ILE A 74 8.22 6.46 -13.11
C ILE A 74 8.99 6.60 -11.80
N LYS A 75 9.63 7.75 -11.58
CA LYS A 75 10.43 8.00 -10.39
C LYS A 75 9.60 7.90 -9.10
N LYS A 76 8.41 8.51 -9.08
CA LYS A 76 7.50 8.43 -7.93
C LYS A 76 7.17 6.98 -7.56
N GLN A 77 6.91 6.14 -8.57
CA GLN A 77 6.58 4.74 -8.35
C GLN A 77 7.79 3.89 -7.95
N GLN A 78 8.99 4.20 -8.44
CA GLN A 78 10.22 3.56 -7.97
C GLN A 78 10.49 3.84 -6.48
N ASP A 79 10.31 5.10 -6.06
CA ASP A 79 10.46 5.49 -4.65
C ASP A 79 9.40 4.79 -3.78
N PHE A 80 8.16 4.68 -4.27
CA PHE A 80 7.10 3.92 -3.62
C PHE A 80 7.45 2.43 -3.48
N MET A 81 7.90 1.77 -4.54
CA MET A 81 8.28 0.35 -4.50
C MET A 81 9.45 0.10 -3.53
N LYS A 82 10.41 1.02 -3.46
CA LYS A 82 11.50 0.95 -2.46
C LYS A 82 10.94 0.97 -1.04
N PHE A 83 10.01 1.88 -0.76
CA PHE A 83 9.33 1.94 0.53
C PHE A 83 8.57 0.64 0.86
N VAL A 84 7.87 0.06 -0.12
CA VAL A 84 7.18 -1.24 0.05
C VAL A 84 8.19 -2.34 0.40
N ALA A 85 9.31 -2.40 -0.30
CA ALA A 85 10.37 -3.39 -0.04
C ALA A 85 10.93 -3.26 1.39
N GLU A 86 11.19 -2.04 1.85
CA GLU A 86 11.65 -1.78 3.23
C GLU A 86 10.61 -2.24 4.26
N LYS A 87 9.31 -2.04 4.01
CA LYS A 87 8.24 -2.54 4.88
C LYS A 87 8.16 -4.05 4.92
N VAL A 88 8.17 -4.72 3.77
CA VAL A 88 8.13 -6.20 3.68
C VAL A 88 9.32 -6.80 4.42
N GLN A 89 10.51 -6.24 4.23
CA GLN A 89 11.72 -6.68 4.92
C GLN A 89 11.61 -6.51 6.43
N LYS A 90 11.08 -5.37 6.90
CA LYS A 90 10.84 -5.13 8.33
C LYS A 90 9.85 -6.15 8.91
N ASP A 91 8.73 -6.37 8.24
CA ASP A 91 7.70 -7.32 8.71
C ASP A 91 8.25 -8.75 8.78
N PHE A 92 9.06 -9.15 7.78
CA PHE A 92 9.76 -10.43 7.80
C PHE A 92 10.68 -10.55 9.02
N PHE A 93 11.57 -9.57 9.25
CA PHE A 93 12.47 -9.62 10.41
C PHE A 93 11.73 -9.60 11.74
N VAL A 94 10.65 -8.82 11.87
CA VAL A 94 9.81 -8.83 13.08
C VAL A 94 9.23 -10.22 13.31
N SER A 95 8.75 -10.90 12.27
CA SER A 95 8.21 -12.26 12.39
C SER A 95 9.28 -13.28 12.80
N GLU A 96 10.46 -13.21 12.18
CA GLU A 96 11.61 -14.09 12.46
C GLU A 96 12.09 -13.90 13.91
N ILE A 97 12.18 -12.65 14.35
CA ILE A 97 12.62 -12.31 15.71
C ILE A 97 11.59 -12.76 16.74
N ASN A 98 10.29 -12.61 16.48
CA ASN A 98 9.26 -13.10 17.40
C ASN A 98 9.30 -14.63 17.55
N GLU A 99 9.54 -15.36 16.46
CA GLU A 99 9.72 -16.81 16.51
C GLU A 99 10.97 -17.19 17.29
N ALA A 100 12.10 -16.52 17.01
CA ALA A 100 13.37 -16.77 17.70
C ALA A 100 13.29 -16.41 19.20
N ALA A 101 12.66 -15.28 19.55
CA ALA A 101 12.42 -14.86 20.92
C ALA A 101 11.59 -15.89 21.69
N SER A 102 10.52 -16.41 21.09
CA SER A 102 9.68 -17.45 21.72
C SER A 102 10.45 -18.74 22.01
N LYS A 103 11.43 -19.09 21.17
CA LYS A 103 12.32 -20.25 21.43
C LYS A 103 13.30 -19.95 22.55
N ILE A 104 13.84 -18.74 22.58
CA ILE A 104 14.81 -18.32 23.61
C ILE A 104 14.17 -18.19 24.97
N GLU A 105 12.97 -17.63 25.07
CA GLU A 105 12.19 -17.56 26.31
C GLU A 105 12.07 -18.96 26.95
N ARG A 106 11.75 -19.99 26.16
CA ARG A 106 11.68 -21.38 26.65
C ARG A 106 13.03 -21.91 27.15
N ILE A 107 14.11 -21.64 26.43
CA ILE A 107 15.47 -22.06 26.81
C ILE A 107 15.89 -21.34 28.10
N TYR A 108 15.64 -20.03 28.16
CA TYR A 108 15.92 -19.18 29.30
C TYR A 108 15.17 -19.68 30.55
N ASP A 109 13.87 -19.94 30.45
CA ASP A 109 13.06 -20.50 31.53
C ASP A 109 13.60 -21.83 32.06
N ILE A 110 14.06 -22.73 31.18
CA ILE A 110 14.67 -24.01 31.57
C ILE A 110 15.97 -23.76 32.34
N LEU A 111 16.82 -22.86 31.86
CA LEU A 111 18.11 -22.55 32.49
C LEU A 111 17.94 -21.85 33.84
N ILE A 112 16.97 -20.94 33.97
CA ILE A 112 16.62 -20.31 35.25
C ILE A 112 16.10 -21.34 36.24
N LYS A 113 15.21 -22.25 35.82
CA LYS A 113 14.71 -23.34 36.68
C LYS A 113 15.81 -24.31 37.12
N ALA A 114 16.86 -24.45 36.32
CA ALA A 114 18.05 -25.23 36.64
C ALA A 114 19.13 -24.43 37.40
N GLU A 115 18.83 -23.20 37.83
CA GLU A 115 19.75 -22.27 38.51
C GLU A 115 21.03 -21.95 37.70
N ASN A 116 20.97 -22.12 36.38
CA ASN A 116 22.08 -21.94 35.46
C ASN A 116 22.06 -20.53 34.83
N PHE A 117 22.14 -19.52 35.70
CA PHE A 117 21.97 -18.11 35.34
C PHE A 117 23.00 -17.61 34.32
N ASN A 118 24.25 -18.09 34.40
CA ASN A 118 25.31 -17.68 33.47
C ASN A 118 24.98 -18.10 32.03
N GLN A 119 24.56 -19.35 31.82
CA GLN A 119 24.16 -19.82 30.50
C GLN A 119 22.86 -19.16 30.03
N ALA A 120 21.92 -18.87 30.93
CA ALA A 120 20.71 -18.12 30.59
C ALA A 120 21.06 -16.74 30.02
N HIS A 121 22.01 -16.03 30.66
CA HIS A 121 22.48 -14.74 30.21
C HIS A 121 23.25 -14.81 28.88
N GLU A 122 24.11 -15.81 28.70
CA GLU A 122 24.85 -16.02 27.44
C GLU A 122 23.92 -16.24 26.24
N VAL A 123 22.85 -17.02 26.40
CA VAL A 123 21.86 -17.27 25.35
C VAL A 123 21.13 -15.98 24.95
N LEU A 124 20.75 -15.17 25.95
CA LEU A 124 20.08 -13.89 25.70
C LEU A 124 21.01 -12.89 25.00
N GLU A 125 22.27 -12.80 25.40
CA GLU A 125 23.24 -11.89 24.77
C GLU A 125 23.61 -12.34 23.35
N ALA A 126 23.76 -13.65 23.11
CA ALA A 126 24.00 -14.18 21.77
C ALA A 126 22.86 -13.81 20.79
N PHE A 127 21.61 -13.84 21.27
CA PHE A 127 20.46 -13.40 20.49
C PHE A 127 20.47 -11.91 20.18
N LYS A 128 20.77 -11.07 21.18
CA LYS A 128 20.89 -9.62 20.97
C LYS A 128 21.96 -9.30 19.92
N ILE A 129 23.12 -9.95 20.00
CA ILE A 129 24.21 -9.76 19.04
C ILE A 129 23.77 -10.17 17.61
N HIS A 130 23.06 -11.29 17.47
CA HIS A 130 22.64 -11.80 16.15
C HIS A 130 21.72 -10.84 15.39
N TYR A 131 20.89 -10.06 16.09
CA TYR A 131 19.90 -9.17 15.49
C TYR A 131 20.22 -7.67 15.63
N LYS A 132 21.32 -7.30 16.30
CA LYS A 132 21.71 -5.91 16.59
C LYS A 132 21.76 -5.00 15.36
N ASP A 133 22.24 -5.51 14.23
CA ASP A 133 22.40 -4.74 12.98
C ASP A 133 21.17 -4.84 12.06
N LYS A 134 20.19 -5.69 12.40
CA LYS A 134 19.01 -5.97 11.57
C LYS A 134 17.78 -5.17 12.01
N ILE A 135 17.63 -4.92 13.32
CA ILE A 135 16.50 -4.16 13.85
C ILE A 135 16.88 -3.50 15.18
N ASN A 136 16.17 -2.43 15.54
CA ASN A 136 16.23 -1.91 16.90
C ASN A 136 15.47 -2.84 17.85
N LEU A 137 16.21 -3.69 18.56
CA LEU A 137 15.68 -4.70 19.49
C LEU A 137 14.94 -4.09 20.67
N ASP A 138 15.28 -2.86 21.08
CA ASP A 138 14.62 -2.15 22.18
C ASP A 138 13.17 -1.79 21.85
N SER A 139 12.75 -1.88 20.59
CA SER A 139 11.36 -1.65 20.17
C SER A 139 10.47 -2.90 20.29
N ILE A 140 11.03 -4.05 20.65
CA ILE A 140 10.32 -5.33 20.68
C ILE A 140 9.94 -5.66 22.13
N LYS A 141 8.63 -5.69 22.41
CA LYS A 141 8.08 -5.87 23.76
C LYS A 141 8.58 -7.14 24.46
N ILE A 142 8.66 -8.26 23.73
CA ILE A 142 9.14 -9.53 24.31
C ILE A 142 10.61 -9.47 24.75
N ILE A 143 11.43 -8.61 24.13
CA ILE A 143 12.82 -8.40 24.53
C ILE A 143 12.88 -7.52 25.79
N GLN A 144 12.02 -6.52 25.88
CA GLN A 144 11.90 -5.68 27.07
C GLN A 144 11.45 -6.50 28.30
N ASP A 145 10.57 -7.49 28.10
CA ASP A 145 10.07 -8.35 29.18
C ASP A 145 11.13 -9.36 29.69
N LEU A 146 12.22 -9.58 28.95
CA LEU A 146 13.32 -10.50 29.28
C LEU A 146 14.53 -9.82 29.96
N ILE A 147 14.52 -8.48 30.09
CA ILE A 147 15.57 -7.65 30.74
C ILE A 147 15.16 -7.36 32.18
#